data_AF-A0A4P5YNK7-F1
#
_entry.id   AF-A0A4P5YNK7-F1
#
_cell.length_a   1.000
_cell.length_b   1.000
_cell.length_c   1.000
_cell.angle_alpha   90.00
_cell.angle_beta   90.00
_cell.angle_gamma   90.00
#
_symmetry.space_group_name_H-M   'P 1'
#
loop_
_entity.id
_entity.type
_entity.pdbx_description
1 polymer ?
#
loop_
_entity_poly.entity_id
_entity_poly.type
_entity_poly.pdbx_seq_one_letter_code
_entity_poly.pdbx_strand_id
1 'polypeptide(L)'
;MNSQNLTDKLRVLRDSLLSGLIERDTPIRLALLAALPGEHLLLIGAPGTAKSELARRLRHAFRDATYFERLLTRFSTPEELFGPLSIKALE
;
A
#
# COMPACT_ATOMS: atom_id res chain seq x y z
N MET A 1 12.91 -23.23 14.70
CA MET A 1 12.08 -22.78 15.84
C MET A 1 12.00 -21.26 15.95
N ASN A 2 11.68 -20.53 14.87
CA ASN A 2 11.48 -19.06 14.89
C ASN A 2 10.08 -18.62 14.43
N SER A 3 9.25 -19.57 13.98
CA SER A 3 7.97 -19.28 13.33
C SER A 3 6.94 -18.68 14.28
N GLN A 4 6.88 -19.12 15.55
CA GLN A 4 6.00 -18.51 16.56
C GLN A 4 6.26 -17.00 16.69
N ASN A 5 7.53 -16.59 16.76
CA ASN A 5 7.90 -15.19 16.91
C ASN A 5 7.51 -14.33 15.70
N LEU A 6 7.63 -14.87 14.48
CA LEU A 6 7.25 -14.16 13.26
C LEU A 6 5.73 -14.04 13.13
N THR A 7 4.99 -15.11 13.39
CA THR A 7 3.52 -15.09 13.34
C THR A 7 2.96 -14.06 14.32
N ASP A 8 3.50 -13.98 15.52
CA ASP A 8 3.06 -13.00 16.52
C ASP A 8 3.42 -11.56 16.13
N LYS A 9 4.62 -11.33 15.57
CA LYS A 9 5.00 -10.02 14.99
C LYS A 9 4.04 -9.59 13.88
N LEU A 10 3.69 -10.49 12.96
CA LEU A 10 2.76 -10.21 11.87
C LEU A 10 1.35 -9.93 12.39
N ARG A 11 0.90 -10.62 13.44
CA ARG A 11 -0.39 -10.34 14.11
C ARG A 11 -0.40 -8.95 14.73
N VAL A 12 0.60 -8.61 15.53
CA VAL A 12 0.72 -7.28 16.16
C VAL A 12 0.75 -6.18 15.09
N LEU A 13 1.51 -6.39 14.01
CA LEU A 13 1.57 -5.46 12.89
C LEU A 13 0.20 -5.27 12.23
N ARG A 14 -0.47 -6.37 11.88
CA ARG A 14 -1.83 -6.35 11.31
C ARG A 14 -2.81 -5.60 12.22
N ASP A 15 -2.77 -5.87 13.52
CA ASP A 15 -3.70 -5.26 14.48
C ASP A 15 -3.46 -3.75 14.61
N SER A 16 -2.20 -3.32 14.59
CA SER A 16 -1.83 -1.91 14.53
C SER A 16 -2.38 -1.23 13.27
N LEU A 17 -2.32 -1.89 12.12
CA LEU A 17 -2.83 -1.35 10.85
C LEU A 17 -4.36 -1.31 10.79
N LEU A 18 -5.03 -2.20 11.51
CA LEU A 18 -6.50 -2.28 11.58
C LEU A 18 -7.14 -1.29 12.56
N SER A 19 -6.36 -0.68 13.46
CA SER A 19 -6.89 0.20 14.51
C SER A 19 -7.78 1.33 13.95
N GLY A 20 -9.08 1.31 14.26
CA GLY A 20 -10.05 2.28 13.75
C GLY A 20 -10.59 2.02 12.33
N LEU A 21 -10.28 0.86 11.72
CA LEU A 21 -10.93 0.40 10.49
C LEU A 21 -11.96 -0.68 10.80
N ILE A 22 -13.22 -0.43 10.41
CA ILE A 22 -14.32 -1.38 10.58
C ILE A 22 -14.39 -2.27 9.33
N GLU A 23 -14.48 -3.59 9.52
CA GLU A 23 -14.63 -4.58 8.45
C GLU A 23 -13.51 -4.57 7.39
N ARG A 24 -12.26 -4.27 7.79
CA ARG A 24 -11.09 -4.24 6.89
C ARG A 24 -10.02 -5.29 7.16
N ASP A 25 -10.32 -6.32 7.95
CA ASP A 25 -9.38 -7.40 8.27
C ASP A 25 -8.84 -8.11 7.02
N THR A 26 -9.73 -8.61 6.15
CA THR A 26 -9.31 -9.34 4.93
C THR A 26 -8.48 -8.46 3.98
N PRO A 27 -8.91 -7.24 3.60
CA PRO A 27 -8.11 -6.36 2.75
C PRO A 27 -6.71 -6.05 3.30
N ILE A 28 -6.57 -5.82 4.62
CA ILE A 28 -5.25 -5.55 5.24
C ILE A 28 -4.35 -6.79 5.18
N ARG A 29 -4.91 -7.98 5.43
CA ARG A 29 -4.14 -9.23 5.34
C ARG A 29 -3.64 -9.48 3.91
N LEU A 30 -4.49 -9.26 2.91
CA LEU A 30 -4.11 -9.38 1.50
C LEU A 30 -3.07 -8.33 1.10
N ALA A 31 -3.19 -7.10 1.61
CA ALA A 31 -2.22 -6.05 1.35
C ALA A 31 -0.84 -6.36 1.95
N LEU A 32 -0.78 -6.86 3.18
CA LEU A 32 0.46 -7.35 3.78
C LEU A 32 1.04 -8.53 2.99
N LEU A 33 0.20 -9.50 2.62
CA LEU A 33 0.62 -10.67 1.88
C LEU A 33 1.15 -10.33 0.48
N ALA A 34 0.58 -9.32 -0.18
CA ALA A 34 1.04 -8.86 -1.49
C ALA A 34 2.33 -8.02 -1.36
N ALA A 35 2.43 -7.15 -0.36
CA ALA A 35 3.56 -6.23 -0.22
C ALA A 35 4.88 -6.93 0.14
N LEU A 36 4.84 -8.00 0.94
CA LEU A 36 6.05 -8.74 1.36
C LEU A 36 6.82 -9.41 0.20
N PRO A 37 6.19 -10.12 -0.75
CA PRO A 37 6.84 -10.65 -1.95
C PRO A 37 7.00 -9.63 -3.08
N GLY A 38 6.44 -8.41 -2.96
CA GLY A 38 6.49 -7.38 -4.01
C GLY A 38 5.40 -7.52 -5.08
N GLU A 39 4.29 -8.18 -4.74
CA GLU A 39 3.14 -8.38 -5.62
C GLU A 39 2.17 -7.17 -5.59
N HIS A 40 1.38 -7.03 -6.65
CA HIS A 40 0.39 -5.96 -6.77
C HIS A 40 -0.98 -6.35 -6.21
N LEU A 41 -1.71 -5.39 -5.61
CA LEU A 41 -3.07 -5.58 -5.11
C LEU A 41 -4.04 -4.58 -5.75
N LEU A 42 -5.15 -5.09 -6.30
CA LEU A 42 -6.27 -4.29 -6.78
C LEU A 42 -7.43 -4.31 -5.77
N LEU A 43 -7.89 -3.13 -5.36
CA LEU A 43 -9.05 -2.98 -4.47
C LEU A 43 -10.26 -2.41 -5.24
N ILE A 44 -11.32 -3.21 -5.36
CA ILE A 44 -12.56 -2.82 -6.05
C ILE A 44 -13.67 -2.59 -5.01
N GLY A 45 -14.42 -1.50 -5.16
CA GLY A 45 -15.60 -1.22 -4.34
C GLY A 45 -16.07 0.24 -4.44
N ALA A 46 -17.22 0.53 -3.84
CA ALA A 46 -17.83 1.87 -3.83
C ALA A 46 -16.90 2.97 -3.27
N PRO A 47 -17.03 4.25 -3.69
CA PRO A 47 -16.29 5.35 -3.06
C PRO A 47 -16.56 5.42 -1.55
N GLY A 48 -15.60 5.92 -0.77
CA GLY A 48 -15.73 6.06 0.69
C GLY A 48 -15.45 4.78 1.50
N THR A 49 -15.13 3.64 0.86
CA THR A 49 -14.87 2.36 1.55
C THR A 49 -13.43 2.22 2.07
N ALA A 50 -12.79 3.32 2.51
CA ALA A 50 -11.43 3.33 3.08
C ALA A 50 -10.31 2.67 2.23
N LYS A 51 -10.46 2.56 0.90
CA LYS A 51 -9.43 1.96 0.02
C LYS A 51 -8.11 2.74 0.04
N SER A 52 -8.17 4.06 -0.17
CA SER A 52 -6.99 4.93 -0.08
C SER A 52 -6.38 4.92 1.32
N GLU A 53 -7.22 4.87 2.35
CA GLU A 53 -6.75 4.83 3.74
C GLU A 53 -5.97 3.55 4.04
N LEU A 54 -6.44 2.41 3.53
CA LEU A 54 -5.70 1.15 3.62
C LEU A 54 -4.31 1.27 2.96
N ALA A 55 -4.23 1.85 1.76
CA ALA A 55 -2.96 2.06 1.08
C ALA A 55 -2.02 2.99 1.85
N ARG A 56 -2.54 4.10 2.42
CA ARG A 56 -1.77 5.00 3.29
C ARG A 56 -1.21 4.28 4.51
N ARG A 57 -2.02 3.45 5.15
CA ARG A 57 -1.61 2.71 6.36
C ARG A 57 -0.57 1.65 6.05
N LEU A 58 -0.67 0.98 4.91
CA LEU A 58 0.28 -0.07 4.52
C LEU A 58 1.73 0.42 4.53
N ARG A 59 1.99 1.70 4.19
CA ARG A 59 3.32 2.31 4.31
C ARG A 59 3.91 2.17 5.72
N HIS A 60 3.09 2.30 6.77
CA HIS A 60 3.56 2.19 8.15
C HIS A 60 4.03 0.78 8.54
N ALA A 61 3.79 -0.22 7.69
CA ALA A 61 4.34 -1.55 7.87
C ALA A 61 5.86 -1.63 7.62
N PHE A 62 6.45 -0.62 7.01
CA PHE A 62 7.84 -0.58 6.58
C PHE A 62 8.54 0.67 7.14
N ARG A 63 9.83 0.56 7.47
CA ARG A 63 10.60 1.68 8.07
C ARG A 63 10.83 2.83 7.10
N ASP A 64 11.29 2.52 5.89
CA ASP A 64 11.73 3.50 4.89
C ASP A 64 10.87 3.48 3.63
N ALA A 65 9.57 3.19 3.77
CA ALA A 65 8.65 3.18 2.63
C ALA A 65 8.30 4.59 2.17
N THR A 66 8.50 4.83 0.87
CA THR A 66 7.94 5.98 0.17
C THR A 66 6.46 5.72 -0.12
N TYR A 67 5.66 6.78 -0.06
CA TYR A 67 4.24 6.71 -0.44
C TYR A 67 3.97 7.65 -1.59
N PHE A 68 3.27 7.13 -2.59
CA PHE A 68 2.80 7.86 -3.75
C PHE A 68 1.31 7.57 -3.91
N GLU A 69 0.53 8.62 -4.12
CA GLU A 69 -0.90 8.54 -4.38
C GLU A 69 -1.26 9.50 -5.52
N ARG A 70 -2.03 9.01 -6.48
CA ARG A 70 -2.55 9.82 -7.58
C ARG A 70 -3.95 9.34 -7.95
N LEU A 71 -4.86 10.30 -8.10
CA LEU A 71 -6.15 10.05 -8.73
C LEU A 71 -5.97 10.12 -10.25
N LEU A 72 -6.17 8.99 -10.92
CA LEU A 72 -6.11 8.93 -12.39
C LEU A 72 -7.37 9.57 -13.00
N THR A 73 -7.15 10.37 -14.04
CA THR A 73 -8.21 10.96 -14.85
C THR A 73 -8.01 10.59 -16.32
N ARG A 74 -8.98 10.93 -17.18
CA ARG A 74 -8.83 10.77 -18.63
C ARG A 74 -7.73 11.64 -19.24
N PHE A 75 -7.19 12.61 -18.49
CA PHE A 75 -6.16 13.55 -18.93
C PHE A 75 -4.82 13.35 -18.22
N SER A 76 -4.72 12.33 -17.36
CA SER A 76 -3.46 12.06 -16.64
C SER A 76 -2.37 11.66 -17.63
N THR A 77 -1.20 12.31 -17.51
CA THR A 77 -0.06 12.04 -18.38
C THR A 77 0.97 11.14 -17.68
N PRO A 78 1.86 10.44 -18.41
CA PRO A 78 2.92 9.64 -17.81
C PRO A 78 3.86 10.47 -16.92
N GLU A 79 4.14 11.72 -17.29
CA GLU A 79 5.03 12.62 -16.54
C GLU A 79 4.47 12.92 -15.14
N GLU A 80 3.15 12.89 -14.98
CA GLU A 80 2.49 13.03 -13.68
C GLU A 80 2.74 11.82 -12.76
N LEU A 81 2.98 10.64 -13.32
CA LEU A 81 3.18 9.39 -12.58
C LEU A 81 4.66 9.09 -12.33
N PHE A 82 5.50 9.36 -13.35
CA PHE A 82 6.90 8.95 -13.35
C PHE A 82 7.87 10.13 -13.20
N GLY A 83 7.35 11.37 -13.20
CA GLY A 83 8.15 12.58 -13.26
C GLY A 83 8.48 12.99 -14.70
N PRO A 84 8.89 14.24 -14.91
CA PRO A 84 9.25 14.73 -16.24
C PRO A 84 10.53 14.05 -16.75
N LEU A 85 10.62 13.85 -18.07
CA LEU A 85 11.86 13.44 -18.73
C LEU A 85 12.96 14.48 -18.52
N SER A 86 14.11 14.04 -18.02
CA SER A 86 15.29 14.90 -17.89
C SER A 86 16.03 14.95 -19.24
N ILE A 87 16.07 16.11 -19.89
CA ILE A 87 16.82 16.31 -21.14
C ILE A 87 18.33 16.05 -20.93
N LYS A 88 18.86 16.30 -19.72
CA LYS A 88 20.25 16.00 -19.36
C LYS A 88 20.59 14.51 -19.30
N ALA A 89 19.61 13.61 -19.26
CA ALA A 89 19.83 12.17 -19.27
C ALA A 89 19.86 11.59 -20.71
N LEU A 90 19.61 12.43 -21.71
CA LEU A 90 19.62 12.10 -23.15
C LEU A 90 20.87 12.63 -23.87
N GLU A 91 21.67 13.49 -23.22
CA GLU A 91 23.04 13.86 -23.62
C GLU A 91 24.06 12.84 -23.09
#